data_AF-A0A6A6VF04-F1
#
_entry.id   AF-A0A6A6VF04-F1
#
_cell.length_a   1.000
_cell.length_b   1.000
_cell.length_c   1.000
_cell.angle_alpha   90.00
_cell.angle_beta   90.00
_cell.angle_gamma   90.00
#
_symmetry.space_group_name_H-M   'P 1'
#
loop_
_entity.id
_entity.type
_entity.pdbx_description
1 polymer ?
#
loop_
_entity_poly.entity_id
_entity_poly.type
_entity_poly.pdbx_seq_one_letter_code
_entity_poly.pdbx_strand_id
1 'polypeptide(L)'
;MARPSRYGSLSLIGIFLVFLSLFNITVSSPLPDGESLVERAPKTITKERYEEYLQRYFPQTDKYLLYSGNSKDTQVVSFVKKNPDYLYYSRMIDAPEGDNNHEWYQFFDANEDMDDAEAASRAIAAKVSGDVKVFGAIEWREKGSRSFFTNDEIPELRKGLADGRIKSINHMVKDTTDPTKILATDDLKKEGKPTYKQGHSEDEKNASGPYGVCTTALGLRLGRRAECDAPTLKPKKPKPQSVPEPPKGDPKSLKIILEEITCEAPSCDARLWRFLEGEPGEAADPCGKSVRKDVILDGSNGDAFPDGEWPMRFAGYAKDCVYKGHGEIRAGGDGEVGWLNCPDRDAIKCVVAGAKSGDMKRCDLGVEAKEVAYCDWDF
;
A
#
# COMPACT_ATOMS: atom_id res chain seq x y z
N MET A 1 -5.98 -40.06 -66.45
CA MET A 1 -6.72 -39.62 -65.26
C MET A 1 -5.77 -38.80 -64.39
N ALA A 2 -5.87 -37.48 -64.46
CA ALA A 2 -5.00 -36.56 -63.74
C ALA A 2 -5.52 -36.36 -62.30
N ARG A 3 -4.61 -36.35 -61.33
CA ARG A 3 -4.91 -35.98 -59.94
C ARG A 3 -4.92 -34.45 -59.79
N PRO A 4 -5.91 -33.89 -59.08
CA PRO A 4 -5.71 -32.74 -58.21
C PRO A 4 -6.25 -33.06 -56.81
N SER A 5 -5.94 -32.36 -55.72
CA SER A 5 -4.85 -31.49 -55.32
C SER A 5 -5.00 -31.40 -53.79
N ARG A 6 -3.90 -31.53 -53.04
CA ARG A 6 -3.87 -31.43 -51.58
C ARG A 6 -4.09 -29.99 -51.12
N TYR A 7 -5.31 -29.47 -51.10
CA TYR A 7 -5.70 -28.26 -50.36
C TYR A 7 -7.24 -28.22 -50.29
N GLY A 8 -7.82 -28.65 -49.17
CA GLY A 8 -9.28 -28.76 -49.06
C GLY A 8 -9.76 -29.18 -47.68
N SER A 9 -9.28 -28.52 -46.61
CA SER A 9 -9.91 -28.61 -45.29
C SER A 9 -9.73 -27.35 -44.41
N LEU A 10 -9.20 -26.27 -44.99
CA LEU A 10 -9.11 -24.96 -44.36
C LEU A 10 -10.19 -24.03 -44.93
N SER A 11 -11.48 -24.29 -44.69
CA SER A 11 -12.53 -23.27 -44.94
C SER A 11 -13.90 -23.67 -44.37
N LEU A 12 -13.99 -23.81 -43.05
CA LEU A 12 -15.30 -23.82 -42.36
C LEU A 12 -15.21 -23.06 -41.04
N ILE A 13 -14.12 -23.24 -40.30
CA ILE A 13 -13.83 -22.48 -39.07
C ILE A 13 -13.58 -20.99 -39.38
N GLY A 14 -12.87 -20.68 -40.47
CA GLY A 14 -12.63 -19.29 -40.89
C GLY A 14 -13.90 -18.56 -41.32
N ILE A 15 -14.86 -19.27 -41.94
CA ILE A 15 -16.17 -18.69 -42.29
C ILE A 15 -17.02 -18.49 -41.03
N PHE A 16 -16.95 -19.41 -40.06
CA PHE A 16 -17.68 -19.29 -38.79
C PHE A 16 -17.20 -18.11 -37.94
N LEU A 17 -15.89 -17.84 -37.91
CA LEU A 17 -15.32 -16.70 -37.17
C LEU A 17 -15.61 -15.35 -37.84
N VAL A 18 -15.73 -15.30 -39.17
CA VAL A 18 -16.13 -14.08 -39.90
C VAL A 18 -17.62 -13.79 -39.77
N PHE A 19 -18.48 -14.82 -39.61
CA PHE A 19 -19.89 -14.59 -39.29
C PHE A 19 -20.09 -14.11 -37.85
N LEU A 20 -19.28 -14.58 -36.89
CA LEU A 20 -19.31 -14.09 -35.50
C LEU A 20 -18.82 -12.64 -35.35
N SER A 21 -17.99 -12.12 -36.26
CA SER A 21 -17.57 -10.72 -36.23
C SER A 21 -18.58 -9.75 -36.87
N LEU A 22 -19.51 -10.25 -37.68
CA LEU A 22 -20.61 -9.46 -38.28
C LEU A 22 -21.87 -9.43 -37.40
N PHE A 23 -22.05 -10.44 -36.54
CA PHE A 23 -23.01 -10.40 -35.47
C PHE A 23 -22.38 -9.71 -34.26
N ASN A 24 -22.64 -8.41 -34.13
CA ASN A 24 -22.39 -7.57 -32.95
C ASN A 24 -23.26 -8.04 -31.76
N ILE A 25 -23.24 -9.34 -31.45
CA ILE A 25 -23.91 -9.92 -30.29
C ILE A 25 -22.88 -9.88 -29.17
N THR A 26 -22.83 -8.72 -28.52
CA THR A 26 -22.54 -8.65 -27.10
C THR A 26 -23.51 -9.60 -26.39
N VAL A 27 -23.07 -10.83 -26.09
CA VAL A 27 -23.80 -11.70 -25.18
C VAL A 27 -23.54 -11.18 -23.76
N SER A 28 -24.22 -10.07 -23.41
CA SER A 28 -24.49 -9.78 -22.02
C SER A 28 -25.62 -10.72 -21.60
N SER A 29 -25.28 -11.83 -20.96
CA SER A 29 -26.28 -12.54 -20.16
C SER A 29 -26.59 -11.65 -18.95
N PRO A 30 -27.83 -11.17 -18.76
CA PRO A 30 -28.20 -10.50 -17.53
C PRO A 30 -28.34 -11.59 -16.46
N LEU A 31 -27.52 -11.51 -15.41
CA LEU A 31 -27.84 -12.21 -14.17
C LEU A 31 -29.08 -11.53 -13.56
N PRO A 32 -30.07 -12.31 -13.07
CA PRO A 32 -31.16 -11.76 -12.29
C PRO A 32 -30.60 -11.29 -10.94
N ASP A 33 -30.97 -10.07 -10.56
CA ASP A 33 -30.56 -9.34 -9.35
C ASP A 33 -29.07 -8.93 -9.30
N GLY A 34 -28.74 -8.00 -10.21
CA GLY A 34 -27.39 -7.44 -10.36
C GLY A 34 -26.98 -6.46 -9.25
N GLU A 35 -26.14 -6.92 -8.34
CA GLU A 35 -25.04 -6.10 -7.84
C GLU A 35 -23.78 -6.43 -8.67
N SER A 36 -23.45 -5.51 -9.58
CA SER A 36 -22.18 -5.48 -10.28
C SER A 36 -21.04 -5.47 -9.26
N LEU A 37 -20.14 -6.45 -9.29
CA LEU A 37 -18.80 -6.32 -8.69
C LEU A 37 -18.04 -5.27 -9.50
N VAL A 38 -18.31 -4.00 -9.19
CA VAL A 38 -17.51 -2.88 -9.63
C VAL A 38 -16.17 -3.05 -8.95
N GLU A 39 -15.14 -3.42 -9.70
CA GLU A 39 -13.75 -3.16 -9.33
C GLU A 39 -13.68 -1.67 -8.98
N ARG A 40 -13.65 -1.34 -7.68
CA ARG A 40 -13.55 0.06 -7.25
C ARG A 40 -12.17 0.51 -7.70
N ALA A 41 -12.14 1.33 -8.74
CA ALA A 41 -10.90 1.96 -9.20
C ALA A 41 -10.20 2.62 -8.00
N PRO A 42 -8.86 2.52 -7.91
CA PRO A 42 -8.10 3.12 -6.82
C PRO A 42 -8.49 4.60 -6.68
N LYS A 43 -8.75 5.00 -5.44
CA LYS A 43 -9.25 6.34 -5.15
C LYS A 43 -8.06 7.30 -5.10
N THR A 44 -8.03 8.27 -6.00
CA THR A 44 -7.03 9.33 -5.93
C THR A 44 -7.16 10.08 -4.60
N ILE A 45 -6.04 10.26 -3.90
CA ILE A 45 -6.02 11.01 -2.64
C ILE A 45 -6.32 12.48 -2.96
N THR A 46 -7.35 13.03 -2.31
CA THR A 46 -7.74 14.43 -2.51
C THR A 46 -6.88 15.36 -1.67
N LYS A 47 -6.87 16.65 -2.02
CA LYS A 47 -6.17 17.70 -1.26
C LYS A 47 -6.58 17.69 0.21
N GLU A 48 -7.88 17.59 0.49
CA GLU A 48 -8.46 17.62 1.84
C GLU A 48 -7.94 16.46 2.68
N ARG A 49 -7.75 15.29 2.08
CA ARG A 49 -7.24 14.11 2.77
C ARG A 49 -5.75 14.22 3.07
N TYR A 50 -4.95 14.82 2.18
CA TYR A 50 -3.58 15.22 2.50
C TYR A 50 -3.52 16.29 3.59
N GLU A 51 -4.47 17.23 3.61
CA GLU A 51 -4.57 18.23 4.66
C GLU A 51 -4.82 17.62 6.05
N GLU A 52 -5.70 16.61 6.14
CA GLU A 52 -5.93 15.83 7.37
C GLU A 52 -4.68 15.06 7.81
N TYR A 53 -4.00 14.41 6.85
CA TYR A 53 -2.73 13.72 7.07
C TYR A 53 -1.67 14.65 7.67
N LEU A 54 -1.44 15.81 7.03
CA LEU A 54 -0.47 16.81 7.48
C LEU A 54 -0.81 17.33 8.87
N GLN A 55 -2.09 17.58 9.14
CA GLN A 55 -2.52 18.04 10.47
C GLN A 55 -2.27 16.99 11.56
N ARG A 56 -2.41 15.70 11.25
CA ARG A 56 -2.22 14.61 12.21
C ARG A 56 -0.75 14.34 12.53
N TYR A 57 0.12 14.35 11.52
CA TYR A 57 1.50 13.88 11.68
C TYR A 57 2.56 14.99 11.61
N PHE A 58 2.22 16.15 11.03
CA PHE A 58 3.15 17.27 10.84
C PHE A 58 2.54 18.60 11.33
N PRO A 59 2.11 18.72 12.60
CA PRO A 59 1.38 19.91 13.07
C PRO A 59 2.22 21.21 13.11
N GLN A 60 3.54 21.13 12.91
CA GLN A 60 4.46 22.27 12.93
C GLN A 60 4.45 23.03 11.59
N THR A 61 3.31 23.60 11.23
CA THR A 61 3.08 24.21 9.92
C THR A 61 3.93 25.47 9.66
N ASP A 62 4.50 26.08 10.70
CA ASP A 62 5.46 27.19 10.58
C ASP A 62 6.88 26.75 10.19
N LYS A 63 7.11 25.43 10.12
CA LYS A 63 8.38 24.81 9.78
C LYS A 63 8.43 24.18 8.40
N TYR A 64 7.38 24.36 7.59
CA TYR A 64 7.39 23.83 6.23
C TYR A 64 8.28 24.67 5.31
N LEU A 65 9.08 23.99 4.51
CA LEU A 65 9.90 24.51 3.44
C LEU A 65 9.31 24.08 2.10
N LEU A 66 9.22 25.04 1.18
CA LEU A 66 8.88 24.77 -0.22
C LEU A 66 10.12 24.99 -1.07
N TYR A 67 10.14 24.40 -2.27
CA TYR A 67 11.26 24.56 -3.18
C TYR A 67 10.85 24.36 -4.63
N SER A 68 11.66 24.90 -5.54
CA SER A 68 11.51 24.76 -6.99
C SER A 68 12.88 24.66 -7.68
N GLY A 69 12.91 24.43 -8.99
CA GLY A 69 14.13 24.47 -9.80
C GLY A 69 15.21 23.47 -9.37
N ASN A 70 14.79 22.25 -9.04
CA ASN A 70 15.66 21.17 -8.53
C ASN A 70 16.53 21.56 -7.31
N SER A 71 16.01 22.46 -6.46
CA SER A 71 16.75 22.93 -5.28
C SER A 71 16.71 21.96 -4.09
N LYS A 72 15.98 20.85 -4.20
CA LYS A 72 15.88 19.79 -3.18
C LYS A 72 17.27 19.27 -2.78
N ASP A 73 17.96 18.65 -3.73
CA ASP A 73 19.16 17.85 -3.45
C ASP A 73 20.41 18.69 -3.15
N THR A 74 20.38 19.98 -3.51
CA THR A 74 21.53 20.88 -3.40
C THR A 74 21.37 21.89 -2.27
N GLN A 75 20.19 22.52 -2.13
CA GLN A 75 19.96 23.60 -1.19
C GLN A 75 19.15 23.14 0.05
N VAL A 76 17.98 22.51 -0.16
CA VAL A 76 17.06 22.16 0.93
C VAL A 76 17.67 21.15 1.88
N VAL A 77 18.27 20.07 1.36
CA VAL A 77 18.94 19.05 2.20
C VAL A 77 20.05 19.67 3.04
N SER A 78 20.86 20.56 2.46
CA SER A 78 21.93 21.27 3.17
C SER A 78 21.40 22.18 4.27
N PHE A 79 20.32 22.91 3.99
CA PHE A 79 19.64 23.78 4.96
C PHE A 79 19.06 22.98 6.13
N VAL A 80 18.30 21.92 5.86
CA VAL A 80 17.66 21.08 6.89
C VAL A 80 18.69 20.36 7.74
N LYS A 81 19.82 19.95 7.17
CA LYS A 81 20.94 19.38 7.95
C LYS A 81 21.46 20.32 9.05
N LYS A 82 21.32 21.64 8.87
CA LYS A 82 21.70 22.66 9.87
C LYS A 82 20.50 23.17 10.68
N ASN A 83 19.28 22.98 10.19
CA ASN A 83 18.03 23.42 10.80
C ASN A 83 17.03 22.24 10.78
N PRO A 84 17.22 21.22 11.64
CA PRO A 84 16.53 19.94 11.55
C PRO A 84 15.04 20.01 11.94
N ASP A 85 14.60 21.13 12.49
CA ASP A 85 13.21 21.42 12.79
C ASP A 85 12.37 21.73 11.55
N TYR A 86 13.01 22.07 10.43
CA TYR A 86 12.31 22.33 9.18
C TYR A 86 11.96 21.05 8.42
N LEU A 87 10.76 21.04 7.86
CA LEU A 87 10.17 19.92 7.12
C LEU A 87 10.00 20.33 5.65
N TYR A 88 10.18 19.40 4.72
CA TYR A 88 10.03 19.64 3.29
C TYR A 88 9.30 18.46 2.65
N TYR A 89 8.84 18.64 1.41
CA TYR A 89 7.99 17.69 0.69
C TYR A 89 8.40 16.23 0.89
N SER A 90 9.65 15.86 0.59
CA SER A 90 10.09 14.47 0.70
C SER A 90 10.05 13.89 2.11
N ARG A 91 10.26 14.69 3.17
CA ARG A 91 10.12 14.17 4.53
C ARG A 91 8.65 13.91 4.89
N MET A 92 7.73 14.67 4.32
CA MET A 92 6.30 14.58 4.64
C MET A 92 5.58 13.55 3.76
N ILE A 93 5.93 13.46 2.48
CA ILE A 93 5.19 12.71 1.45
C ILE A 93 6.00 11.52 0.93
N ASP A 94 7.31 11.69 0.66
CA ASP A 94 8.12 10.61 0.10
C ASP A 94 8.52 9.62 1.22
N ALA A 95 7.78 8.52 1.35
CA ALA A 95 8.16 7.46 2.27
C ALA A 95 9.51 6.85 1.84
N PRO A 96 10.56 6.89 2.70
CA PRO A 96 11.85 6.29 2.36
C PRO A 96 11.73 4.80 2.05
N GLU A 97 12.58 4.30 1.15
CA GLU A 97 12.54 2.88 0.79
C GLU A 97 12.73 1.98 2.02
N GLY A 98 11.75 1.12 2.27
CA GLY A 98 11.77 0.14 3.36
C GLY A 98 11.25 0.66 4.70
N ASP A 99 10.85 1.93 4.79
CA ASP A 99 10.26 2.49 5.99
C ASP A 99 8.72 2.35 5.98
N ASN A 100 8.24 1.15 6.32
CA ASN A 100 6.81 0.90 6.49
C ASN A 100 6.20 1.61 7.71
N ASN A 101 7.03 2.24 8.56
CA ASN A 101 6.57 3.01 9.70
C ASN A 101 6.44 4.51 9.37
N HIS A 102 6.77 4.93 8.14
CA HIS A 102 6.56 6.29 7.71
C HIS A 102 5.10 6.70 7.88
N GLU A 103 4.86 7.93 8.32
CA GLU A 103 3.53 8.41 8.70
C GLU A 103 2.51 8.27 7.55
N TRP A 104 2.97 8.38 6.30
CA TRP A 104 2.15 8.18 5.09
C TRP A 104 1.46 6.81 5.10
N TYR A 105 2.19 5.72 5.40
CA TYR A 105 1.64 4.36 5.43
C TYR A 105 0.78 4.08 6.68
N GLN A 106 0.84 4.94 7.69
CA GLN A 106 -0.04 4.87 8.85
C GLN A 106 -1.39 5.56 8.61
N PHE A 107 -1.50 6.38 7.56
CA PHE A 107 -2.69 7.16 7.27
C PHE A 107 -3.40 6.75 5.97
N PHE A 108 -2.62 6.47 4.93
CA PHE A 108 -3.10 6.05 3.62
C PHE A 108 -2.91 4.55 3.41
N ASP A 109 -3.85 3.93 2.72
CA ASP A 109 -3.72 2.56 2.26
C ASP A 109 -3.07 2.54 0.88
N ALA A 110 -1.81 2.10 0.79
CA ALA A 110 -1.07 2.04 -0.47
C ALA A 110 -1.71 1.16 -1.57
N ASN A 111 -2.70 0.32 -1.23
CA ASN A 111 -3.43 -0.49 -2.20
C ASN A 111 -4.73 0.15 -2.69
N GLU A 112 -5.32 1.07 -1.91
CA GLU A 112 -6.58 1.73 -2.25
C GLU A 112 -6.38 3.18 -2.68
N ASP A 113 -5.37 3.83 -2.10
CA ASP A 113 -5.10 5.25 -2.21
C ASP A 113 -4.03 5.52 -3.26
N MET A 114 -4.44 6.08 -4.39
CA MET A 114 -3.52 6.51 -5.44
C MET A 114 -3.02 7.91 -5.13
N ASP A 115 -1.70 8.04 -5.01
CA ASP A 115 -1.03 9.30 -4.73
C ASP A 115 -1.21 10.33 -5.84
N ASP A 116 -1.35 11.58 -5.41
CA ASP A 116 -1.50 12.75 -6.27
C ASP A 116 -0.57 13.85 -5.75
N ALA A 117 0.60 13.94 -6.40
CA ALA A 117 1.65 14.90 -6.07
C ALA A 117 1.16 16.36 -6.11
N GLU A 118 0.25 16.68 -7.04
CA GLU A 118 -0.32 18.01 -7.15
C GLU A 118 -1.24 18.30 -5.96
N ALA A 119 -2.09 17.34 -5.58
CA ALA A 119 -2.94 17.47 -4.41
C ALA A 119 -2.13 17.58 -3.11
N ALA A 120 -1.06 16.79 -2.97
CA ALA A 120 -0.14 16.85 -1.83
C ALA A 120 0.58 18.21 -1.74
N SER A 121 1.11 18.70 -2.86
CA SER A 121 1.76 20.01 -2.98
C SER A 121 0.81 21.15 -2.63
N ARG A 122 -0.43 21.14 -3.15
CA ARG A 122 -1.48 22.10 -2.78
C ARG A 122 -1.84 22.03 -1.30
N ALA A 123 -1.90 20.83 -0.71
CA ALA A 123 -2.21 20.64 0.70
C ALA A 123 -1.11 21.21 1.61
N ILE A 124 0.17 20.99 1.27
CA ILE A 124 1.32 21.57 1.99
C ILE A 124 1.25 23.10 1.95
N ALA A 125 1.02 23.69 0.78
CA ALA A 125 0.87 25.14 0.62
C ALA A 125 -0.38 25.71 1.33
N ALA A 126 -1.45 24.92 1.42
CA ALA A 126 -2.66 25.30 2.15
C ALA A 126 -2.50 25.22 3.68
N LYS A 127 -1.60 24.37 4.19
CA LYS A 127 -1.36 24.24 5.64
C LYS A 127 -0.24 25.11 6.18
N VAL A 128 0.79 25.41 5.39
CA VAL A 128 1.95 26.18 5.88
C VAL A 128 1.55 27.53 6.50
N SER A 129 2.25 27.97 7.54
CA SER A 129 1.92 29.21 8.27
C SER A 129 3.16 30.04 8.60
N GLY A 130 2.96 31.27 9.07
CA GLY A 130 4.04 32.11 9.57
C GLY A 130 4.97 32.66 8.49
N ASP A 131 6.28 32.63 8.74
CA ASP A 131 7.32 33.14 7.83
C ASP A 131 7.87 31.99 6.97
N VAL A 132 7.19 31.74 5.85
CA VAL A 132 7.44 30.64 4.91
C VAL A 132 8.76 30.84 4.21
N LYS A 133 9.54 29.76 4.02
CA LYS A 133 10.83 29.80 3.33
C LYS A 133 10.78 28.96 2.08
N VAL A 134 11.31 29.53 1.00
CA VAL A 134 11.26 28.91 -0.32
C VAL A 134 12.61 28.97 -1.01
N PHE A 135 13.12 27.82 -1.44
CA PHE A 135 14.38 27.70 -2.18
C PHE A 135 14.19 27.61 -3.69
N GLY A 136 15.02 28.32 -4.46
CA GLY A 136 15.02 28.29 -5.93
C GLY A 136 13.71 28.69 -6.59
N ALA A 137 12.83 29.39 -5.85
CA ALA A 137 11.54 29.76 -6.39
C ALA A 137 11.60 31.00 -7.26
N ILE A 138 12.32 32.07 -6.91
CA ILE A 138 12.07 33.40 -7.50
C ILE A 138 12.06 33.46 -9.04
N GLU A 139 12.86 32.63 -9.74
CA GLU A 139 12.87 32.58 -11.20
C GLU A 139 11.68 31.77 -11.79
N TRP A 140 10.72 31.36 -10.96
CA TRP A 140 9.49 30.65 -11.33
C TRP A 140 8.64 31.46 -12.31
N ARG A 141 8.68 32.78 -12.24
CA ARG A 141 7.88 33.64 -13.14
C ARG A 141 8.33 33.55 -14.59
N GLU A 142 9.63 33.40 -14.80
CA GLU A 142 10.24 33.44 -16.13
C GLU A 142 10.59 32.04 -16.63
N LYS A 143 11.26 31.25 -15.78
CA LYS A 143 11.81 29.93 -16.14
C LYS A 143 10.92 28.79 -15.66
N GLY A 144 10.21 28.97 -14.55
CA GLY A 144 9.37 27.94 -13.94
C GLY A 144 7.88 28.19 -14.06
N SER A 145 7.43 28.90 -15.10
CA SER A 145 6.03 29.35 -15.21
C SER A 145 5.01 28.21 -15.30
N ARG A 146 5.51 26.98 -15.50
CA ARG A 146 4.73 25.73 -15.55
C ARG A 146 5.04 24.76 -14.40
N SER A 147 5.83 25.15 -13.40
CA SER A 147 6.12 24.27 -12.26
C SER A 147 4.91 24.16 -11.32
N PHE A 148 4.87 23.08 -10.52
CA PHE A 148 3.91 22.93 -9.42
C PHE A 148 3.95 24.10 -8.47
N PHE A 149 5.15 24.57 -8.12
CA PHE A 149 5.33 25.77 -7.30
C PHE A 149 4.50 26.96 -7.84
N THR A 150 4.55 27.19 -9.16
CA THR A 150 3.83 28.29 -9.81
C THR A 150 2.32 28.06 -9.88
N ASN A 151 1.90 26.89 -10.34
CA ASN A 151 0.51 26.63 -10.71
C ASN A 151 -0.36 26.19 -9.53
N ASP A 152 0.25 25.53 -8.54
CA ASP A 152 -0.46 24.83 -7.47
C ASP A 152 -0.16 25.46 -6.10
N GLU A 153 1.10 25.73 -5.79
CA GLU A 153 1.49 26.21 -4.46
C GLU A 153 1.27 27.72 -4.30
N ILE A 154 1.75 28.53 -5.25
CA ILE A 154 1.63 30.00 -5.18
C ILE A 154 0.19 30.49 -4.98
N PRO A 155 -0.83 29.97 -5.67
CA PRO A 155 -2.22 30.37 -5.40
C PRO A 155 -2.64 30.11 -3.95
N GLU A 156 -2.28 28.96 -3.37
CA GLU A 156 -2.61 28.60 -1.98
C GLU A 156 -1.79 29.43 -0.96
N LEU A 157 -0.52 29.71 -1.25
CA LEU A 157 0.32 30.60 -0.45
C LEU A 157 -0.24 32.03 -0.44
N ARG A 158 -0.73 32.52 -1.58
CA ARG A 158 -1.35 33.86 -1.67
C ARG A 158 -2.69 33.93 -0.96
N LYS A 159 -3.49 32.86 -0.96
CA LYS A 159 -4.68 32.77 -0.10
C LYS A 159 -4.28 32.86 1.37
N GLY A 160 -3.22 32.14 1.77
CA GLY A 160 -2.68 32.18 3.13
C GLY A 160 -2.13 33.54 3.56
N LEU A 161 -1.56 34.28 2.62
CA LEU A 161 -1.20 35.68 2.87
C LEU A 161 -2.45 36.53 3.09
N ALA A 162 -3.49 36.37 2.27
CA ALA A 162 -4.71 37.17 2.31
C ALA A 162 -5.57 36.91 3.55
N ASP A 163 -5.59 35.66 4.04
CA ASP A 163 -6.30 35.26 5.26
C ASP A 163 -5.48 35.46 6.55
N GLY A 164 -4.19 35.81 6.42
CA GLY A 164 -3.30 36.10 7.54
C GLY A 164 -2.60 34.89 8.18
N ARG A 165 -2.84 33.66 7.68
CA ARG A 165 -2.12 32.44 8.11
C ARG A 165 -0.63 32.53 7.81
N ILE A 166 -0.28 33.08 6.64
CA ILE A 166 1.09 33.33 6.21
C ILE A 166 1.37 34.81 6.39
N LYS A 167 2.46 35.10 7.08
CA LYS A 167 2.94 36.47 7.29
C LYS A 167 3.80 36.94 6.12
N SER A 168 4.64 36.05 5.59
CA SER A 168 5.52 36.35 4.47
C SER A 168 5.98 35.09 3.76
N ILE A 169 6.21 35.19 2.45
CA ILE A 169 6.87 34.17 1.64
C ILE A 169 8.29 34.65 1.36
N ASN A 170 9.27 34.06 2.04
CA ASN A 170 10.68 34.44 1.96
C ASN A 170 11.41 33.53 0.96
N HIS A 171 11.81 34.13 -0.16
CA HIS A 171 12.71 33.50 -1.12
C HIS A 171 14.12 33.54 -0.54
N MET A 172 14.71 32.36 -0.35
CA MET A 172 16.00 32.23 0.32
C MET A 172 17.17 32.53 -0.63
N VAL A 173 18.28 33.03 -0.06
CA VAL A 173 19.55 33.14 -0.80
C VAL A 173 20.04 31.74 -1.18
N LYS A 174 20.57 31.60 -2.39
CA LYS A 174 21.06 30.32 -2.89
C LYS A 174 22.11 29.70 -1.97
N ASP A 175 22.00 28.40 -1.73
CA ASP A 175 22.92 27.59 -0.90
C ASP A 175 23.07 28.06 0.56
N THR A 176 22.22 28.98 1.04
CA THR A 176 22.26 29.41 2.44
C THR A 176 21.81 28.29 3.37
N THR A 177 22.46 28.19 4.53
CA THR A 177 21.98 27.39 5.67
C THR A 177 21.47 28.25 6.83
N ASP A 178 21.55 29.58 6.71
CA ASP A 178 21.05 30.52 7.71
C ASP A 178 19.59 30.92 7.37
N PRO A 179 18.62 30.69 8.28
CA PRO A 179 17.20 30.99 8.07
C PRO A 179 16.90 32.48 7.90
N THR A 180 17.83 33.37 8.21
CA THR A 180 17.68 34.82 8.10
C THR A 180 18.17 35.39 6.76
N LYS A 181 18.86 34.59 5.94
CA LYS A 181 19.39 35.01 4.63
C LYS A 181 18.30 34.94 3.57
N ILE A 182 17.59 36.05 3.44
CA ILE A 182 16.44 36.20 2.53
C ILE A 182 16.87 37.04 1.33
N LEU A 183 16.63 36.52 0.13
CA LEU A 183 16.83 37.21 -1.14
C LEU A 183 15.72 38.24 -1.38
N ALA A 184 14.47 37.79 -1.28
CA ALA A 184 13.29 38.61 -1.48
C ALA A 184 12.10 38.09 -0.67
N THR A 185 11.10 38.95 -0.45
CA THR A 185 9.89 38.62 0.30
C THR A 185 8.64 38.98 -0.50
N ASP A 186 7.67 38.07 -0.60
CA ASP A 186 6.29 38.37 -1.02
C ASP A 186 5.39 38.47 0.22
N ASP A 187 4.79 39.63 0.46
CA ASP A 187 4.00 39.98 1.66
C ASP A 187 2.72 40.77 1.33
N LEU A 188 2.11 40.54 0.15
CA LEU A 188 0.93 41.24 -0.41
C LEU A 188 1.08 42.74 -0.69
N LYS A 189 2.08 43.42 -0.14
CA LYS A 189 2.21 44.88 -0.28
C LYS A 189 2.40 45.35 -1.72
N LYS A 190 2.83 44.48 -2.64
CA LYS A 190 3.11 44.81 -4.04
C LYS A 190 2.46 43.84 -5.03
N GLU A 191 1.15 43.60 -4.93
CA GLU A 191 0.37 42.83 -5.94
C GLU A 191 1.08 41.53 -6.39
N GLY A 192 1.64 40.80 -5.43
CA GLY A 192 2.36 39.56 -5.68
C GLY A 192 3.70 39.72 -6.41
N LYS A 193 4.35 40.89 -6.36
CA LYS A 193 5.75 41.08 -6.74
C LYS A 193 6.65 40.97 -5.50
N PRO A 194 7.66 40.08 -5.52
CA PRO A 194 8.63 40.01 -4.44
C PRO A 194 9.36 41.35 -4.25
N THR A 195 9.59 41.74 -2.99
CA THR A 195 10.47 42.85 -2.63
C THR A 195 11.84 42.32 -2.27
N TYR A 196 12.86 42.66 -3.05
CA TYR A 196 14.25 42.26 -2.82
C TYR A 196 14.83 42.95 -1.59
N LYS A 197 15.61 42.20 -0.81
CA LYS A 197 16.35 42.75 0.33
C LYS A 197 17.55 43.57 -0.16
N GLN A 198 18.07 44.44 0.70
CA GLN A 198 19.21 45.29 0.36
C GLN A 198 20.40 44.43 -0.10
N GLY A 199 20.98 44.78 -1.25
CA GLY A 199 22.10 44.05 -1.85
C GLY A 199 21.71 42.98 -2.87
N HIS A 200 20.41 42.75 -3.09
CA HIS A 200 19.88 41.78 -4.04
C HIS A 200 19.03 42.44 -5.13
N SER A 201 18.86 41.77 -6.28
CA SER A 201 18.09 42.29 -7.41
C SER A 201 17.36 41.20 -8.19
N GLU A 202 16.43 41.63 -9.07
CA GLU A 202 15.65 40.75 -9.96
C GLU A 202 16.51 39.87 -10.87
N ASP A 203 17.71 40.34 -11.23
CA ASP A 203 18.63 39.63 -12.13
C ASP A 203 19.42 38.48 -11.46
N GLU A 204 19.33 38.35 -10.12
CA GLU A 204 20.08 37.36 -9.37
C GLU A 204 19.50 35.95 -9.54
N LYS A 205 20.36 35.01 -9.98
CA LYS A 205 19.97 33.60 -10.15
C LYS A 205 20.00 32.87 -8.81
N ASN A 206 18.91 32.20 -8.44
CA ASN A 206 18.82 31.54 -7.14
C ASN A 206 18.37 30.06 -7.16
N ALA A 207 18.08 29.46 -8.31
CA ALA A 207 17.96 28.00 -8.40
C ALA A 207 19.30 27.29 -8.61
N SER A 208 19.32 26.02 -8.22
CA SER A 208 20.45 25.12 -8.43
C SER A 208 20.29 24.21 -9.64
N GLY A 209 19.12 24.15 -10.27
CA GLY A 209 18.90 23.34 -11.46
C GLY A 209 17.84 23.90 -12.42
N PRO A 210 17.48 23.11 -13.45
CA PRO A 210 16.50 23.52 -14.44
C PRO A 210 15.10 23.62 -13.84
N TYR A 211 14.29 24.49 -14.42
CA TYR A 211 12.89 24.65 -14.08
C TYR A 211 12.03 23.82 -15.05
N GLY A 212 11.08 23.05 -14.52
CA GLY A 212 10.15 22.27 -15.35
C GLY A 212 10.65 20.90 -15.81
N VAL A 213 11.37 20.15 -14.96
CA VAL A 213 11.58 18.70 -15.20
C VAL A 213 10.27 17.96 -14.92
N CYS A 214 9.27 18.22 -15.74
CA CYS A 214 8.33 17.18 -16.11
C CYS A 214 8.97 16.55 -17.32
N THR A 215 9.39 15.29 -17.23
CA THR A 215 9.83 14.57 -18.41
C THR A 215 8.66 14.59 -19.38
N THR A 216 8.76 15.41 -20.42
CA THR A 216 7.99 15.22 -21.65
C THR A 216 8.48 13.92 -22.26
N ALA A 217 8.07 12.79 -21.70
CA ALA A 217 8.08 11.52 -22.39
C ALA A 217 7.13 11.70 -23.57
N LEU A 218 7.71 11.87 -24.77
CA LEU A 218 7.10 11.77 -26.09
C LEU A 218 5.57 11.52 -26.08
N GLY A 219 4.77 12.58 -26.10
CA GLY A 219 3.33 12.45 -25.94
C GLY A 219 2.48 13.51 -26.63
N LEU A 220 3.00 14.20 -27.64
CA LEU A 220 2.31 15.27 -28.39
C LEU A 220 1.13 14.78 -29.27
N ARG A 221 0.44 13.68 -28.93
CA ARG A 221 -0.70 13.19 -29.72
C ARG A 221 -1.96 12.71 -28.97
N LEU A 222 -1.98 12.57 -27.64
CA LEU A 222 -3.13 11.93 -26.97
C LEU A 222 -3.51 12.50 -25.59
N GLY A 223 -3.43 13.82 -25.38
CA GLY A 223 -4.08 14.47 -24.23
C GLY A 223 -3.67 13.98 -22.82
N ARG A 224 -2.50 13.34 -22.67
CA ARG A 224 -2.00 12.91 -21.35
C ARG A 224 -1.27 14.07 -20.66
N ARG A 225 -1.61 14.28 -19.39
CA ARG A 225 -0.97 15.23 -18.46
C ARG A 225 0.53 14.97 -18.39
N ALA A 226 1.32 16.04 -18.23
CA ALA A 226 2.76 15.95 -18.11
C ALA A 226 3.15 15.06 -16.91
N GLU A 227 3.99 14.05 -17.13
CA GLU A 227 4.62 13.28 -16.05
C GLU A 227 5.70 14.15 -15.43
N CYS A 228 5.34 14.85 -14.36
CA CYS A 228 6.28 15.46 -13.43
C CYS A 228 6.55 14.44 -12.33
N ASP A 229 7.75 14.47 -11.75
CA ASP A 229 8.20 13.55 -10.69
C ASP A 229 7.09 13.35 -9.64
N ALA A 230 6.31 12.29 -9.79
CA ALA A 230 5.42 11.79 -8.75
C ALA A 230 6.33 11.24 -7.64
N PRO A 231 5.92 11.34 -6.36
CA PRO A 231 6.55 10.57 -5.30
C PRO A 231 6.76 9.15 -5.79
N THR A 232 7.98 8.65 -5.65
CA THR A 232 8.26 7.26 -5.97
C THR A 232 7.68 6.40 -4.85
N LEU A 233 6.36 6.34 -4.75
CA LEU A 233 5.69 5.43 -3.85
C LEU A 233 5.88 4.04 -4.41
N LYS A 234 6.67 3.24 -3.71
CA LYS A 234 6.58 1.81 -3.93
C LYS A 234 5.22 1.40 -3.35
N PRO A 235 4.43 0.56 -4.06
CA PRO A 235 3.40 -0.24 -3.41
C PRO A 235 4.04 -0.76 -2.13
N LYS A 236 3.35 -0.65 -0.99
CA LYS A 236 3.81 -1.19 0.29
C LYS A 236 4.48 -2.50 -0.03
N LYS A 237 5.82 -2.57 0.03
CA LYS A 237 6.51 -3.76 -0.49
C LYS A 237 5.82 -4.89 0.26
N PRO A 238 5.18 -5.88 -0.40
CA PRO A 238 5.11 -7.17 0.25
C PRO A 238 6.55 -7.39 0.67
N LYS A 239 6.78 -7.51 1.99
CA LYS A 239 8.13 -7.67 2.59
C LYS A 239 8.94 -8.42 1.55
N PRO A 240 10.05 -7.88 1.02
CA PRO A 240 10.74 -8.54 -0.07
C PRO A 240 10.82 -10.00 0.33
N GLN A 241 10.17 -10.85 -0.47
CA GLN A 241 10.44 -12.27 -0.42
C GLN A 241 11.92 -12.31 -0.76
N SER A 242 12.74 -12.26 0.29
CA SER A 242 14.05 -12.85 0.29
C SER A 242 13.82 -14.14 -0.45
N VAL A 243 14.45 -14.33 -1.61
CA VAL A 243 14.52 -15.64 -2.26
C VAL A 243 14.71 -16.61 -1.10
N PRO A 244 13.68 -17.43 -0.78
CA PRO A 244 13.73 -18.15 0.47
C PRO A 244 14.99 -18.99 0.40
N GLU A 245 15.81 -18.95 1.45
CA GLU A 245 16.66 -20.13 1.66
C GLU A 245 15.69 -21.31 1.57
N PRO A 246 15.94 -22.28 0.67
CA PRO A 246 15.07 -23.44 0.56
C PRO A 246 14.87 -24.00 1.98
N PRO A 247 13.64 -24.36 2.35
CA PRO A 247 13.33 -24.81 3.70
C PRO A 247 14.37 -25.82 4.16
N LYS A 248 15.00 -25.54 5.29
CA LYS A 248 15.93 -26.48 5.91
C LYS A 248 15.10 -27.52 6.62
N GLY A 249 14.75 -28.58 5.90
CA GLY A 249 14.00 -29.74 6.40
C GLY A 249 12.76 -30.06 5.58
N ASP A 250 12.23 -31.25 5.80
CA ASP A 250 11.03 -31.74 5.10
C ASP A 250 9.78 -30.94 5.52
N PRO A 251 8.89 -30.61 4.57
CA PRO A 251 7.67 -29.84 4.83
C PRO A 251 6.71 -30.57 5.77
N LYS A 252 6.28 -29.94 6.88
CA LYS A 252 5.34 -30.51 7.88
C LYS A 252 3.91 -30.02 7.72
N SER A 253 2.94 -30.91 7.81
CA SER A 253 1.51 -30.59 7.75
C SER A 253 1.01 -29.86 9.00
N LEU A 254 0.11 -28.91 8.82
CA LEU A 254 -0.68 -28.34 9.91
C LEU A 254 -1.88 -29.22 10.22
N LYS A 255 -1.93 -29.75 11.44
CA LYS A 255 -3.05 -30.54 11.94
C LYS A 255 -3.89 -29.71 12.91
N ILE A 256 -5.20 -29.72 12.72
CA ILE A 256 -6.18 -29.00 13.55
C ILE A 256 -6.96 -30.04 14.34
N ILE A 257 -6.83 -29.99 15.66
CA ILE A 257 -7.49 -30.88 16.60
C ILE A 257 -8.55 -30.11 17.36
N LEU A 258 -9.76 -30.66 17.43
CA LEU A 258 -10.82 -30.23 18.34
C LEU A 258 -10.80 -31.14 19.57
N GLU A 259 -10.61 -30.57 20.75
CA GLU A 259 -10.80 -31.24 22.04
C GLU A 259 -12.16 -30.83 22.62
N GLU A 260 -12.96 -31.81 23.03
CA GLU A 260 -14.22 -31.57 23.74
C GLU A 260 -14.02 -31.92 25.21
N ILE A 261 -13.97 -30.88 26.05
CA ILE A 261 -13.89 -31.03 27.50
C ILE A 261 -15.31 -31.06 28.02
N THR A 262 -15.77 -32.24 28.43
CA THR A 262 -17.03 -32.39 29.17
C THR A 262 -16.71 -32.49 30.66
N CYS A 263 -17.48 -31.79 31.49
CA CYS A 263 -17.41 -32.01 32.93
C CYS A 263 -18.80 -32.08 33.55
N GLU A 264 -18.87 -32.59 34.78
CA GLU A 264 -20.14 -32.97 35.42
C GLU A 264 -21.12 -31.80 35.62
N ALA A 265 -20.64 -30.56 35.49
CA ALA A 265 -21.46 -29.35 35.55
C ALA A 265 -21.77 -28.84 34.11
N PRO A 266 -23.04 -28.59 33.73
CA PRO A 266 -23.43 -28.15 32.38
C PRO A 266 -22.81 -26.83 31.90
N SER A 267 -22.18 -26.07 32.78
CA SER A 267 -21.58 -24.75 32.49
C SER A 267 -20.09 -24.80 32.24
N CYS A 268 -19.48 -25.99 32.17
CA CYS A 268 -18.03 -26.15 31.97
C CYS A 268 -17.67 -26.90 30.69
N ASP A 269 -18.66 -27.27 29.87
CA ASP A 269 -18.40 -27.85 28.56
C ASP A 269 -17.63 -26.82 27.71
N ALA A 270 -16.43 -27.19 27.29
CA ALA A 270 -15.55 -26.33 26.53
C ALA A 270 -15.04 -27.06 25.28
N ARG A 271 -15.00 -26.34 24.18
CA ARG A 271 -14.39 -26.78 22.94
C ARG A 271 -13.07 -26.05 22.75
N LEU A 272 -12.03 -26.80 22.41
CA LEU A 272 -10.69 -26.26 22.28
C LEU A 272 -10.11 -26.65 20.93
N TRP A 273 -9.72 -25.67 20.12
CA TRP A 273 -8.97 -25.93 18.90
C TRP A 273 -7.48 -25.84 19.17
N ARG A 274 -6.77 -26.88 18.77
CA ARG A 274 -5.31 -27.00 18.88
C ARG A 274 -4.71 -27.20 17.51
N PHE A 275 -3.50 -26.70 17.39
CA PHE A 275 -2.76 -26.71 16.15
C PHE A 275 -1.43 -27.44 16.38
N LEU A 276 -1.24 -28.55 15.66
CA LEU A 276 -0.07 -29.40 15.76
C LEU A 276 0.69 -29.48 14.43
N GLU A 277 1.96 -29.83 14.53
CA GLU A 277 2.79 -30.25 13.40
C GLU A 277 2.69 -31.76 13.23
N GLY A 278 2.53 -32.23 12.00
CA GLY A 278 2.60 -33.64 11.65
C GLY A 278 3.27 -33.86 10.29
N GLU A 279 3.47 -35.13 9.92
CA GLU A 279 3.87 -35.46 8.55
C GLU A 279 2.67 -35.32 7.59
N PRO A 280 2.87 -34.84 6.35
CA PRO A 280 1.83 -34.86 5.32
C PRO A 280 1.28 -36.26 5.08
N GLY A 281 -0.03 -36.40 4.94
CA GLY A 281 -0.70 -37.70 4.73
C GLY A 281 -0.73 -38.64 5.94
N GLU A 282 -0.09 -38.31 7.06
CA GLU A 282 -0.20 -39.06 8.31
C GLU A 282 -1.27 -38.45 9.24
N ALA A 283 -1.88 -39.29 10.08
CA ALA A 283 -2.81 -38.83 11.10
C ALA A 283 -2.07 -38.02 12.17
N ALA A 284 -2.74 -37.05 12.78
CA ALA A 284 -2.15 -36.29 13.88
C ALA A 284 -1.77 -37.21 15.05
N ASP A 285 -0.57 -37.02 15.61
CA ASP A 285 -0.22 -37.56 16.91
C ASP A 285 -0.71 -36.57 17.99
N PRO A 286 -1.77 -36.89 18.74
CA PRO A 286 -2.31 -36.01 19.79
C PRO A 286 -1.32 -35.82 20.95
N CYS A 287 -0.25 -36.62 20.99
CA CYS A 287 0.81 -36.58 21.98
C CYS A 287 2.11 -35.96 21.42
N GLY A 288 2.07 -35.50 20.15
CA GLY A 288 3.14 -34.78 19.50
C GLY A 288 3.40 -33.41 20.16
N LYS A 289 4.58 -32.83 19.87
CA LYS A 289 4.94 -31.50 20.39
C LYS A 289 4.03 -30.44 19.78
N SER A 290 3.28 -29.71 20.61
CA SER A 290 2.45 -28.59 20.16
C SER A 290 3.30 -27.41 19.69
N VAL A 291 2.88 -26.80 18.59
CA VAL A 291 3.58 -25.69 17.93
C VAL A 291 3.14 -24.34 18.48
N ARG A 292 1.92 -24.29 19.02
CA ARG A 292 1.38 -23.16 19.78
C ARG A 292 0.55 -23.69 20.94
N LYS A 293 0.63 -22.98 22.07
CA LYS A 293 -0.15 -23.24 23.27
C LYS A 293 -1.61 -22.85 23.00
N ASP A 294 -2.47 -23.87 23.01
CA ASP A 294 -3.93 -23.93 23.13
C ASP A 294 -4.67 -22.59 22.95
N VAL A 295 -5.47 -22.48 21.88
CA VAL A 295 -6.42 -21.37 21.74
C VAL A 295 -7.73 -21.81 22.38
N ILE A 296 -8.05 -21.23 23.53
CA ILE A 296 -9.37 -21.39 24.15
C ILE A 296 -10.32 -20.42 23.46
N LEU A 297 -11.25 -20.94 22.66
CA LEU A 297 -12.32 -20.16 22.06
C LEU A 297 -13.63 -20.60 22.71
N ASP A 298 -14.34 -19.64 23.29
CA ASP A 298 -15.66 -19.87 23.85
C ASP A 298 -16.66 -19.80 22.68
N GLY A 299 -16.99 -20.96 22.09
CA GLY A 299 -17.75 -21.04 20.84
C GLY A 299 -18.64 -22.27 20.75
N SER A 300 -19.92 -22.06 20.47
CA SER A 300 -20.98 -23.07 20.49
C SER A 300 -21.06 -23.98 19.26
N ASN A 301 -20.28 -23.74 18.20
CA ASN A 301 -20.43 -24.44 16.93
C ASN A 301 -19.24 -25.39 16.68
N GLY A 302 -19.54 -26.68 16.53
CA GLY A 302 -18.56 -27.78 16.39
C GLY A 302 -17.95 -27.85 14.98
N ASP A 303 -17.49 -26.72 14.49
CA ASP A 303 -16.90 -26.59 13.16
C ASP A 303 -15.47 -27.12 13.12
N ALA A 304 -15.06 -27.63 11.96
CA ALA A 304 -13.71 -28.06 11.68
C ALA A 304 -12.72 -26.89 11.64
N PHE A 305 -13.19 -25.68 11.35
CA PHE A 305 -12.36 -24.48 11.26
C PHE A 305 -12.83 -23.43 12.29
N PRO A 306 -11.99 -23.05 13.26
CA PRO A 306 -12.35 -21.99 14.21
C PRO A 306 -12.31 -20.61 13.53
N ASP A 307 -13.19 -19.68 13.92
CA ASP A 307 -13.22 -18.30 13.39
C ASP A 307 -12.06 -17.43 13.90
N GLY A 308 -11.33 -16.77 13.00
CA GLY A 308 -10.28 -15.81 13.34
C GLY A 308 -8.95 -16.00 12.60
N GLU A 309 -7.92 -15.30 13.06
CA GLU A 309 -6.56 -15.37 12.51
C GLU A 309 -5.52 -15.64 13.59
N TRP A 310 -4.61 -16.57 13.32
CA TRP A 310 -3.62 -17.04 14.29
C TRP A 310 -2.23 -17.11 13.68
N PRO A 311 -1.25 -16.37 14.23
CA PRO A 311 0.15 -16.57 13.85
C PRO A 311 0.65 -17.95 14.28
N MET A 312 1.33 -18.64 13.37
CA MET A 312 1.81 -20.01 13.48
C MET A 312 3.32 -20.05 13.19
N ARG A 313 4.05 -20.89 13.93
CA ARG A 313 5.52 -21.04 13.76
C ARG A 313 5.90 -22.49 13.52
N PHE A 314 6.07 -22.89 12.27
CA PHE A 314 6.34 -24.27 11.92
C PHE A 314 7.81 -24.69 12.07
N ALA A 315 8.10 -25.83 12.67
CA ALA A 315 9.43 -26.44 12.64
C ALA A 315 9.80 -26.77 11.18
N GLY A 316 10.93 -26.20 10.73
CA GLY A 316 11.38 -26.26 9.33
C GLY A 316 11.10 -24.97 8.54
N TYR A 317 10.29 -24.05 9.07
CA TYR A 317 10.01 -22.74 8.47
C TYR A 317 10.35 -21.60 9.43
N ALA A 318 11.30 -20.75 9.04
CA ALA A 318 11.86 -19.73 9.90
C ALA A 318 10.97 -18.47 10.10
N LYS A 319 9.74 -18.43 9.58
CA LYS A 319 8.90 -17.21 9.59
C LYS A 319 7.45 -17.47 9.94
N ASP A 320 6.83 -16.43 10.51
CA ASP A 320 5.46 -16.39 11.04
C ASP A 320 4.42 -16.61 9.91
N CYS A 321 3.92 -17.85 9.77
CA CYS A 321 2.72 -18.12 8.97
C CYS A 321 1.48 -17.63 9.73
N VAL A 322 0.36 -17.47 9.04
CA VAL A 322 -0.94 -17.09 9.64
C VAL A 322 -1.99 -18.09 9.18
N TYR A 323 -2.54 -18.85 10.12
CA TYR A 323 -3.76 -19.62 9.89
C TYR A 323 -4.96 -18.67 9.93
N LYS A 324 -5.84 -18.79 8.96
CA LYS A 324 -7.08 -18.03 8.85
C LYS A 324 -8.26 -19.01 8.83
N GLY A 325 -9.17 -18.82 9.76
CA GLY A 325 -10.44 -19.54 9.89
C GLY A 325 -11.52 -19.07 8.93
N HIS A 326 -12.79 -19.36 9.23
CA HIS A 326 -13.91 -18.87 8.42
C HIS A 326 -13.95 -17.34 8.33
N GLY A 327 -14.43 -16.83 7.20
CA GLY A 327 -14.75 -15.41 7.00
C GLY A 327 -14.04 -14.71 5.84
N GLU A 328 -12.95 -15.26 5.29
CA GLU A 328 -12.32 -14.74 4.06
C GLU A 328 -12.70 -15.60 2.85
N ILE A 329 -13.80 -15.24 2.19
CA ILE A 329 -14.19 -15.81 0.89
C ILE A 329 -13.19 -15.33 -0.17
N ARG A 330 -12.24 -16.18 -0.58
CA ARG A 330 -11.50 -15.97 -1.82
C ARG A 330 -12.42 -16.16 -3.01
N ALA A 331 -12.25 -15.34 -4.04
CA ALA A 331 -12.94 -15.49 -5.32
C ALA A 331 -12.65 -16.90 -5.88
N GLY A 332 -13.65 -17.80 -5.84
CA GLY A 332 -13.44 -19.20 -6.21
C GLY A 332 -14.53 -20.20 -5.79
N GLY A 333 -15.45 -19.86 -4.89
CA GLY A 333 -16.69 -20.62 -4.70
C GLY A 333 -16.62 -21.89 -3.84
N ASP A 334 -15.49 -22.19 -3.21
CA ASP A 334 -15.42 -23.23 -2.18
C ASP A 334 -15.70 -22.57 -0.83
N GLY A 335 -16.81 -22.94 -0.17
CA GLY A 335 -17.32 -22.32 1.06
C GLY A 335 -16.36 -22.39 2.26
N GLU A 336 -16.88 -22.03 3.43
CA GLU A 336 -16.35 -22.25 4.79
C GLU A 336 -15.13 -23.22 4.90
N VAL A 337 -13.91 -22.72 4.64
CA VAL A 337 -12.64 -23.46 4.74
C VAL A 337 -11.56 -22.61 5.39
N GLY A 338 -10.68 -23.26 6.15
CA GLY A 338 -9.46 -22.63 6.67
C GLY A 338 -8.34 -22.52 5.63
N TRP A 339 -7.48 -21.52 5.80
CA TRP A 339 -6.30 -21.31 4.95
C TRP A 339 -5.05 -21.09 5.80
N LEU A 340 -3.93 -21.68 5.40
CA LEU A 340 -2.62 -21.37 5.96
C LEU A 340 -1.83 -20.47 5.00
N ASN A 341 -1.64 -19.22 5.42
CA ASN A 341 -0.89 -18.22 4.67
C ASN A 341 0.54 -18.13 5.21
N CYS A 342 1.52 -18.52 4.42
CA CYS A 342 2.93 -18.34 4.76
C CYS A 342 3.55 -17.28 3.84
N PRO A 343 4.34 -16.31 4.36
CA PRO A 343 4.86 -15.19 3.57
C PRO A 343 5.67 -15.58 2.33
N ASP A 344 6.24 -16.78 2.32
CA ASP A 344 7.21 -17.24 1.32
C ASP A 344 6.59 -18.23 0.29
N ARG A 345 5.25 -18.31 0.17
CA ARG A 345 4.55 -19.22 -0.78
C ARG A 345 3.06 -18.91 -0.95
N ASP A 346 2.45 -19.59 -1.91
CA ASP A 346 1.00 -19.60 -2.09
C ASP A 346 0.29 -20.15 -0.85
N ALA A 347 -0.93 -19.65 -0.63
CA ALA A 347 -1.74 -20.08 0.51
C ALA A 347 -2.16 -21.54 0.35
N ILE A 348 -2.08 -22.28 1.44
CA ILE A 348 -2.52 -23.67 1.49
C ILE A 348 -3.97 -23.70 1.90
N LYS A 349 -4.79 -24.40 1.12
CA LYS A 349 -6.17 -24.69 1.50
C LYS A 349 -6.17 -25.82 2.54
N CYS A 350 -6.83 -25.62 3.67
CA CYS A 350 -7.01 -26.69 4.64
C CYS A 350 -8.22 -27.55 4.24
N VAL A 351 -8.10 -28.85 4.46
CA VAL A 351 -9.08 -29.86 4.10
C VAL A 351 -9.66 -30.43 5.39
N VAL A 352 -10.99 -30.60 5.42
CA VAL A 352 -11.67 -31.29 6.53
C VAL A 352 -11.16 -32.72 6.58
N ALA A 353 -10.68 -33.14 7.75
CA ALA A 353 -10.29 -34.51 7.97
C ALA A 353 -11.55 -35.38 7.85
N GLY A 354 -11.56 -36.31 6.88
CA GLY A 354 -12.68 -37.21 6.68
C GLY A 354 -12.95 -38.06 7.94
N ALA A 355 -14.11 -38.74 8.00
CA ALA A 355 -14.57 -39.54 9.15
C ALA A 355 -13.63 -40.68 9.62
N LYS A 356 -12.44 -40.83 9.01
CA LYS A 356 -11.39 -41.77 9.37
C LYS A 356 -10.35 -41.20 10.35
N SER A 357 -10.37 -39.92 10.68
CA SER A 357 -9.66 -39.43 11.87
C SER A 357 -10.41 -39.97 13.10
N GLY A 358 -10.02 -41.16 13.53
CA GLY A 358 -10.64 -41.83 14.68
C GLY A 358 -10.58 -40.97 15.92
N ASP A 359 -11.49 -41.19 16.85
CA ASP A 359 -11.46 -40.53 18.17
C ASP A 359 -10.10 -40.83 18.82
N MET A 360 -9.37 -39.77 19.13
CA MET A 360 -8.07 -39.83 19.77
C MET A 360 -8.23 -39.48 21.24
N LYS A 361 -7.35 -40.01 22.09
CA LYS A 361 -7.27 -39.60 23.49
C LYS A 361 -5.95 -38.88 23.74
N ARG A 362 -6.04 -37.72 24.38
CA ARG A 362 -4.88 -36.93 24.76
C ARG A 362 -4.06 -37.68 25.83
N CYS A 363 -2.74 -37.77 25.66
CA CYS A 363 -1.88 -38.55 26.56
C CYS A 363 -1.80 -38.00 28.01
N ASP A 364 -1.94 -36.69 28.20
CA ASP A 364 -1.73 -36.00 29.49
C ASP A 364 -3.04 -35.68 30.24
N LEU A 365 -4.17 -35.52 29.55
CA LEU A 365 -5.47 -35.24 30.19
C LEU A 365 -6.52 -36.34 29.98
N GLY A 366 -6.29 -37.31 29.09
CA GLY A 366 -7.25 -38.39 28.80
C GLY A 366 -8.55 -37.96 28.13
N VAL A 367 -8.63 -36.69 27.69
CA VAL A 367 -9.80 -36.08 27.04
C VAL A 367 -9.92 -36.56 25.60
N GLU A 368 -11.17 -36.66 25.11
CA GLU A 368 -11.46 -36.97 23.72
C GLU A 368 -11.03 -35.81 22.80
N ALA A 369 -10.29 -36.16 21.78
CA ALA A 369 -9.72 -35.26 20.81
C ALA A 369 -9.99 -35.81 19.41
N LYS A 370 -10.26 -34.93 18.46
CA LYS A 370 -10.53 -35.32 17.07
C LYS A 370 -9.77 -34.41 16.12
N GLU A 371 -9.03 -34.99 15.19
CA GLU A 371 -8.50 -34.22 14.06
C GLU A 371 -9.68 -33.86 13.17
N VAL A 372 -9.93 -32.57 13.01
CA VAL A 372 -11.07 -32.04 12.28
C VAL A 372 -10.66 -31.46 10.93
N ALA A 373 -9.40 -31.03 10.79
CA ALA A 373 -8.87 -30.53 9.54
C ALA A 373 -7.34 -30.64 9.51
N TYR A 374 -6.79 -30.60 8.29
CA TYR A 374 -5.36 -30.51 8.07
C TYR A 374 -5.05 -29.61 6.87
N CYS A 375 -3.85 -29.04 6.83
CA CYS A 375 -3.34 -28.26 5.72
C CYS A 375 -2.05 -28.92 5.26
N ASP A 376 -2.18 -29.84 4.30
CA ASP A 376 -1.06 -30.57 3.71
C ASP A 376 -0.43 -29.74 2.61
N TRP A 377 0.87 -29.93 2.41
CA TRP A 377 1.57 -29.38 1.26
C TRP A 377 1.22 -30.23 0.04
N ASP A 378 0.67 -29.61 -1.01
CA ASP A 378 0.50 -30.29 -2.30
C ASP A 378 1.88 -30.76 -2.81
N PHE A 379 1.96 -32.04 -3.21
CA PHE A 379 3.17 -32.68 -3.77
C PHE A 379 3.36 -32.38 -5.26
#